data_AF-A0A7C3LJY8-F1
#
_entry.id   AF-A0A7C3LJY8-F1
#
_cell.length_a   1.000
_cell.length_b   1.000
_cell.length_c   1.000
_cell.angle_alpha   90.00
_cell.angle_beta   90.00
_cell.angle_gamma   90.00
#
_symmetry.space_group_name_H-M   'P 1'
#
loop_
_entity.id
_entity.type
_entity.pdbx_description
1 polymer ?
#
loop_
_entity_poly.entity_id
_entity_poly.type
_entity_poly.pdbx_seq_one_letter_code
_entity_poly.pdbx_strand_id
1 'polypeptide(L)'
;MTGAESGAHDAGALLQQLFILFVAAKLGAELFERLRQPALVGEILAGVLVGPHVLGWVHPDEATFAMGELGVLFLLFLVGLE
;
A
#
# COMPACT_ATOMS: atom_id res chain seq x y z
N MET A 1 20.13 -13.26 -26.63
CA MET A 1 18.90 -13.98 -26.26
C MET A 1 18.88 -14.12 -24.74
N THR A 2 18.51 -13.05 -24.01
CA THR A 2 18.33 -13.03 -22.55
C THR A 2 17.53 -11.76 -22.20
N GLY A 3 16.20 -11.84 -22.29
CA GLY A 3 15.30 -10.71 -22.00
C GLY A 3 13.92 -11.13 -21.50
N ALA A 4 13.72 -12.40 -21.18
CA ALA A 4 12.42 -12.96 -20.76
C ALA A 4 12.33 -13.24 -19.25
N GLU A 5 13.43 -13.12 -18.49
CA GLU A 5 13.49 -13.53 -17.08
C GLU A 5 13.43 -12.36 -16.07
N SER A 6 13.54 -11.10 -16.54
CA SER A 6 13.57 -9.91 -15.65
C SER A 6 12.20 -9.57 -15.06
N GLY A 7 11.11 -9.67 -15.83
CA GLY A 7 9.79 -9.16 -15.40
C GLY A 7 9.12 -9.96 -14.27
N ALA A 8 9.48 -11.24 -14.08
CA ALA A 8 8.92 -12.06 -13.01
C ALA A 8 9.48 -11.69 -11.62
N HIS A 9 10.76 -11.28 -11.56
CA HIS A 9 11.39 -10.82 -10.32
C HIS A 9 10.83 -9.49 -9.86
N ASP A 10 10.55 -8.58 -10.80
CA ASP A 10 9.95 -7.28 -10.52
C ASP A 10 8.49 -7.40 -10.05
N ALA A 11 7.71 -8.28 -10.69
CA ALA A 11 6.34 -8.57 -10.27
C ALA A 11 6.28 -9.21 -8.87
N GLY A 12 7.22 -10.11 -8.55
CA GLY A 12 7.35 -10.71 -7.23
C GLY A 12 7.64 -9.67 -6.15
N ALA A 13 8.54 -8.73 -6.43
CA ALA A 13 8.86 -7.63 -5.53
C ALA A 13 7.66 -6.71 -5.29
N LEU A 14 6.93 -6.33 -6.35
CA LEU A 14 5.72 -5.53 -6.23
C LEU A 14 4.64 -6.23 -5.41
N LEU A 15 4.39 -7.51 -5.68
CA LEU A 15 3.39 -8.29 -4.94
C LEU A 15 3.76 -8.38 -3.46
N GLN A 16 5.03 -8.57 -3.14
CA GLN A 16 5.53 -8.57 -1.76
C GLN A 16 5.31 -7.20 -1.10
N GLN A 17 5.62 -6.10 -1.78
CA GLN A 17 5.41 -4.75 -1.25
C GLN A 17 3.93 -4.46 -0.99
N LEU A 18 3.06 -4.78 -1.96
CA LEU A 18 1.61 -4.62 -1.82
C LEU A 18 1.05 -5.50 -0.70
N PHE A 19 1.53 -6.74 -0.57
CA PHE A 19 1.14 -7.62 0.52
C PHE A 19 1.46 -6.99 1.89
N ILE A 20 2.69 -6.49 2.06
CA ILE A 20 3.10 -5.81 3.29
C ILE A 20 2.23 -4.57 3.54
N LEU A 21 2.00 -3.75 2.50
CA LEU A 21 1.19 -2.54 2.59
C LEU A 21 -0.26 -2.84 3.01
N PHE A 22 -0.92 -3.81 2.37
CA PHE A 22 -2.30 -4.19 2.70
C PHE A 22 -2.44 -4.80 4.09
N VAL A 23 -1.53 -5.69 4.48
CA VAL A 23 -1.55 -6.30 5.81
C VAL A 23 -1.33 -5.22 6.87
N ALA A 24 -0.33 -4.36 6.69
CA ALA A 24 -0.04 -3.28 7.63
C ALA A 24 -1.21 -2.30 7.73
N ALA A 25 -1.76 -1.85 6.59
CA ALA A 25 -2.92 -0.96 6.56
C ALA A 25 -4.13 -1.59 7.27
N LYS A 26 -4.45 -2.86 7.01
CA LYS A 26 -5.59 -3.53 7.65
C LYS A 26 -5.40 -3.68 9.17
N LEU A 27 -4.19 -4.02 9.61
CA LEU A 27 -3.86 -4.09 11.04
C LEU A 27 -3.92 -2.71 11.69
N GLY A 28 -3.42 -1.67 11.01
CA GLY A 28 -3.49 -0.28 11.47
C GLY A 28 -4.93 0.22 11.60
N ALA A 29 -5.75 -0.03 10.59
CA ALA A 29 -7.18 0.28 10.59
C ALA A 29 -7.91 -0.37 11.78
N GLU A 30 -7.78 -1.69 11.92
CA GLU A 30 -8.41 -2.45 13.02
C GLU A 30 -7.95 -1.96 14.40
N LEU A 31 -6.66 -1.66 14.55
CA LEU A 31 -6.13 -1.12 15.81
C LEU A 31 -6.75 0.25 16.13
N PHE A 32 -6.84 1.15 15.15
CA PHE A 32 -7.38 2.50 15.35
C PHE A 32 -8.89 2.49 15.57
N GLU A 33 -9.62 1.63 14.88
CA GLU A 33 -11.06 1.42 15.13
C GLU A 33 -11.31 0.94 16.56
N ARG A 34 -10.49 0.00 17.08
CA ARG A 34 -10.57 -0.44 18.49
C ARG A 34 -10.28 0.68 19.48
N LEU A 35 -9.42 1.62 19.10
CA LEU A 35 -9.13 2.84 19.87
C LEU A 35 -10.18 3.95 19.68
N ARG A 36 -11.25 3.69 18.93
CA ARG A 36 -12.31 4.66 18.57
C ARG A 36 -11.78 5.87 17.79
N GLN A 37 -10.75 5.67 16.98
CA GLN A 37 -10.19 6.66 16.07
C GLN A 37 -10.59 6.31 14.62
N PRO A 38 -10.56 7.27 13.67
CA PRO A 38 -10.83 6.98 12.28
C PRO A 38 -9.84 5.96 11.69
N ALA A 39 -10.33 4.94 11.01
CA ALA A 39 -9.53 3.86 10.41
C ALA A 39 -8.40 4.39 9.51
N LEU A 40 -8.70 5.40 8.69
CA LEU A 40 -7.76 6.05 7.77
C LEU A 40 -6.49 6.55 8.47
N VAL A 41 -6.59 7.03 9.71
CA VAL A 41 -5.42 7.48 10.48
C VAL A 41 -4.49 6.30 10.77
N GLY A 42 -5.06 5.14 11.09
CA GLY A 42 -4.32 3.90 11.31
C GLY A 42 -3.65 3.38 10.04
N GLU A 43 -4.32 3.49 8.90
CA GLU A 43 -3.77 3.10 7.58
C GLU A 43 -2.58 3.98 7.19
N ILE A 44 -2.71 5.31 7.34
CA ILE A 44 -1.62 6.27 7.05
C ILE A 44 -0.43 6.01 7.96
N LEU A 45 -0.66 5.84 9.27
CA LEU A 45 0.42 5.55 10.21
C LEU A 45 1.09 4.20 9.92
N ALA A 46 0.32 3.17 9.60
CA ALA A 46 0.88 1.87 9.20
C ALA A 46 1.79 2.00 7.98
N GLY A 47 1.39 2.79 6.96
CA GLY A 47 2.21 3.11 5.81
C GLY A 47 3.52 3.81 6.17
N VAL A 48 3.48 4.82 7.06
CA VAL A 48 4.68 5.50 7.57
C VAL A 48 5.61 4.53 8.29
N LEU A 49 5.06 3.62 9.10
CA LEU A 49 5.84 2.64 9.86
C LEU A 49 6.54 1.63 8.95
N VAL A 50 5.86 1.08 7.94
CA VAL A 50 6.48 0.09 7.03
C VAL A 50 7.37 0.74 5.96
N GLY A 51 7.24 2.04 5.77
CA GLY A 51 8.00 2.82 4.80
C GLY A 51 9.50 2.93 5.10
N PRO A 52 10.26 3.55 4.17
CA PRO A 52 11.73 3.56 4.20
C PRO A 52 12.33 4.31 5.39
N HIS A 53 11.57 5.23 5.99
CA HIS A 53 12.06 6.10 7.06
C HIS A 53 11.95 5.48 8.45
N VAL A 54 11.19 4.38 8.61
CA VAL A 54 10.98 3.74 9.93
C VAL A 54 11.45 2.28 9.91
N LEU A 55 10.72 1.36 9.28
CA LEU A 55 11.11 -0.06 9.22
C LEU A 55 11.89 -0.43 7.95
N GLY A 56 11.69 0.28 6.84
CA GLY A 56 12.37 -0.02 5.58
C GLY A 56 11.92 -1.32 4.91
N TRP A 57 10.70 -1.78 5.18
CA TRP A 57 10.17 -3.00 4.55
C TRP A 57 9.56 -2.74 3.17
N VAL A 58 9.04 -1.53 2.96
CA VAL A 58 8.49 -1.09 1.68
C VAL A 58 9.32 0.06 1.15
N HIS A 59 9.76 -0.06 -0.10
CA HIS A 59 10.44 0.99 -0.85
C HIS A 59 9.57 1.36 -2.05
N PRO A 60 8.72 2.39 -1.93
CA PRO A 60 7.80 2.77 -2.98
C PRO A 60 8.54 3.10 -4.27
N ASP A 61 8.10 2.48 -5.36
CA ASP A 61 8.55 2.72 -6.71
C ASP A 61 7.38 3.23 -7.58
N GLU A 62 7.64 3.45 -8.87
CA GLU A 62 6.64 3.97 -9.81
C GLU A 62 5.38 3.08 -9.86
N ALA A 63 5.54 1.75 -9.78
CA ALA A 63 4.41 0.82 -9.75
C ALA A 63 3.58 0.95 -8.46
N THR A 64 4.25 1.07 -7.30
CA THR A 64 3.58 1.28 -6.01
C THR A 64 2.81 2.60 -5.99
N PHE A 65 3.40 3.68 -6.52
CA PHE A 65 2.74 4.97 -6.65
C PHE A 65 1.52 4.91 -7.57
N ALA A 66 1.63 4.26 -8.73
CA ALA A 66 0.51 4.07 -9.65
C ALA A 66 -0.65 3.29 -9.01
N MET A 67 -0.37 2.28 -8.20
CA MET A 67 -1.41 1.55 -7.43
C MET A 67 -2.12 2.46 -6.42
N GLY A 68 -1.38 3.34 -5.74
CA GLY A 68 -1.94 4.33 -4.83
C GLY A 68 -2.85 5.34 -5.54
N GLU A 69 -2.42 5.84 -6.70
CA GLU A 69 -3.22 6.75 -7.54
C GLU A 69 -4.50 6.09 -8.03
N LEU A 70 -4.43 4.83 -8.46
CA LEU A 70 -5.62 4.05 -8.82
C LEU A 70 -6.58 3.91 -7.63
N GLY A 71 -6.07 3.61 -6.43
CA GLY A 71 -6.88 3.53 -5.22
C GLY A 71 -7.63 4.83 -4.93
N VAL A 72 -6.93 5.97 -4.97
CA VAL A 72 -7.54 7.29 -4.78
C VAL A 72 -8.55 7.61 -5.88
N LEU A 73 -8.24 7.29 -7.13
CA LEU A 73 -9.15 7.48 -8.26
C LEU A 73 -10.44 6.68 -8.09
N PHE A 74 -10.36 5.41 -7.66
CA PHE A 74 -11.55 4.61 -7.36
C PHE A 74 -12.34 5.16 -6.17
N LEU A 75 -11.67 5.63 -5.11
CA LEU A 75 -12.34 6.25 -3.96
C LEU A 75 -13.10 7.51 -4.38
N LEU A 76 -12.47 8.42 -5.10
CA LEU A 76 -13.10 9.65 -5.58
C LEU A 76 -14.23 9.38 -6.57
N PHE A 77 -14.06 8.38 -7.44
CA PHE A 77 -15.11 7.94 -8.36
C PHE A 77 -16.32 7.38 -7.60
N LEU A 78 -16.10 6.53 -6.59
CA LEU A 78 -17.17 5.98 -5.77
C LEU A 78 -17.93 7.08 -5.02
N VAL A 79 -17.21 8.02 -4.40
CA VAL A 79 -17.80 9.19 -3.72
C VAL A 79 -18.61 10.06 -4.70
N GLY A 80 -18.19 10.17 -5.96
CA GLY A 80 -18.92 10.92 -6.98
C GLY A 80 -20.14 10.19 -7.57
N LEU A 81 -20.28 8.88 -7.34
CA LEU A 81 -21.45 8.10 -7.76
C LEU A 81 -22.57 8.06 -6.70
N GLU A 82 -22.26 8.41 -5.45
CA GLU A 82 -23.25 8.68 -4.39
C GLU A 82 -23.95 10.03 -4.60
#